data_AF-A0A7S1NBZ3-F1
#
_entry.id   AF-A0A7S1NBZ3-F1
#
_cell.length_a   1.000
_cell.length_b   1.000
_cell.length_c   1.000
_cell.angle_alpha   90.00
_cell.angle_beta   90.00
_cell.angle_gamma   90.00
#
_symmetry.space_group_name_H-M   'P 1'
#
loop_
_entity.id
_entity.type
_entity.pdbx_description
1 polymer ?
#
loop_
_entity_poly.entity_id
_entity_poly.type
_entity_poly.pdbx_seq_one_letter_code
_entity_poly.pdbx_strand_id
1 'polypeptide(L)'
;FGLWMADAAPGVRSPSDEEYYRRLCAPTRVRVLHSGYARGKYLVAQSSFDEGDLVLSERKCITAQSLDDRGHATSVCGGCSRALETALETCVRVRASLPKVRRTRLPALHEAHLADLLAQAALPGPLPTGPEVVRCRFADSNGCRAQFCSDACQAEAWGRCHGVICPGTTGFRGDDPASPV
;
A
#
# COMPACT_ATOMS: atom_id res chain seq x y z
N PHE A 1 10.59 20.69 -2.92
CA PHE A 1 10.50 19.22 -2.94
C PHE A 1 11.91 18.65 -2.96
N GLY A 2 12.52 18.55 -1.78
CA GLY A 2 13.90 18.08 -1.62
C GLY A 2 14.05 17.59 -0.20
N LEU A 3 13.66 16.33 0.01
CA LEU A 3 13.80 15.57 1.27
C LEU A 3 13.64 14.08 0.92
N TRP A 4 14.58 13.61 0.12
CA TRP A 4 14.99 12.21 0.08
C TRP A 4 16.49 12.26 0.29
N MET A 5 16.92 12.07 1.53
CA MET A 5 18.27 11.72 2.02
C MET A 5 18.26 11.99 3.51
N ALA A 6 17.59 11.13 4.27
CA ALA A 6 17.91 10.97 5.69
C ALA A 6 18.87 9.79 5.77
N ASP A 7 20.14 10.13 6.02
CA ASP A 7 21.21 9.32 6.60
C ASP A 7 21.14 7.81 6.37
N ALA A 8 21.71 7.39 5.24
CA ALA A 8 22.30 6.07 5.18
C ALA A 8 23.39 5.98 6.27
N ALA A 9 23.37 4.94 7.08
CA ALA A 9 24.42 4.67 8.07
C ALA A 9 25.81 4.87 7.44
N PRO A 10 26.80 5.46 8.14
CA PRO A 10 28.12 5.73 7.58
C PRO A 10 28.72 4.44 7.02
N GLY A 11 28.80 4.35 5.69
CA GLY A 11 29.30 3.18 4.95
C GLY A 11 28.31 2.55 3.96
N VAL A 12 27.00 2.83 4.05
CA VAL A 12 26.02 2.31 3.09
C VAL A 12 25.88 3.29 1.93
N ARG A 13 26.62 3.07 0.83
CA ARG A 13 26.37 3.80 -0.41
C ARG A 13 25.01 3.38 -0.95
N SER A 14 24.11 4.35 -1.20
CA SER A 14 22.92 4.07 -2.00
C SER A 14 23.38 3.52 -3.35
N PRO A 15 22.79 2.42 -3.85
CA PRO A 15 23.09 1.93 -5.18
C PRO A 15 22.84 3.06 -6.18
N SER A 16 23.71 3.22 -7.17
CA SER A 16 23.43 4.14 -8.26
C SER A 16 22.10 3.75 -8.91
N ASP A 17 21.40 4.70 -9.52
CA ASP A 17 20.17 4.40 -10.28
C ASP A 17 20.35 3.20 -11.22
N GLU A 18 21.51 3.12 -11.87
CA GLU A 18 21.85 2.01 -12.78
C GLU A 18 21.94 0.67 -12.05
N GLU A 19 22.48 0.64 -10.83
CA GLU A 19 22.52 -0.56 -10.01
C GLU A 19 21.15 -1.01 -9.54
N TYR A 20 20.31 -0.06 -9.13
CA TYR A 20 18.92 -0.36 -8.79
C TYR A 20 18.19 -0.97 -9.99
N TYR A 21 18.25 -0.34 -11.17
CA TYR A 21 17.59 -0.87 -12.37
C TYR A 21 18.18 -2.20 -12.83
N ARG A 22 19.50 -2.38 -12.75
CA ARG A 22 20.15 -3.65 -13.04
C ARG A 22 19.62 -4.75 -12.13
N ARG A 23 19.49 -4.51 -10.82
CA ARG A 23 18.96 -5.50 -9.85
C ARG A 23 17.48 -5.78 -10.07
N LEU A 24 16.68 -4.75 -10.32
CA LEU A 24 15.25 -4.86 -10.59
C LEU A 24 14.97 -5.68 -11.86
N CYS A 25 15.80 -5.50 -12.89
CA CYS A 25 15.64 -6.16 -14.19
C CYS A 25 16.39 -7.51 -14.30
N ALA A 26 17.35 -7.80 -13.43
CA ALA A 26 18.19 -9.00 -13.52
C ALA A 26 17.41 -10.34 -13.62
N PRO A 27 16.31 -10.56 -12.87
CA PRO A 27 15.55 -11.81 -12.96
C PRO A 27 14.44 -11.77 -14.03
N THR A 28 14.35 -10.71 -14.84
CA THR A 28 13.22 -10.48 -15.74
C THR A 28 13.66 -10.42 -17.21
N ARG A 29 12.67 -10.40 -18.12
CA ARG A 29 12.88 -10.29 -19.57
C ARG A 29 12.76 -8.84 -20.04
N VAL A 30 13.09 -7.87 -19.18
CA VAL A 30 13.08 -6.44 -19.50
C VAL A 30 14.41 -5.81 -19.14
N ARG A 31 14.74 -4.69 -19.78
CA ARG A 31 15.89 -3.84 -19.41
C ARG A 31 15.53 -2.38 -19.45
N VAL A 32 16.25 -1.55 -18.71
CA VAL A 32 16.16 -0.09 -18.83
C VAL A 32 17.07 0.40 -19.96
N LEU A 33 16.51 1.20 -20.85
CA LEU A 33 17.25 1.97 -21.84
C LEU A 33 17.24 3.46 -21.49
N HIS A 34 18.36 4.10 -21.81
CA HIS A 34 18.52 5.54 -21.72
C HIS A 34 18.28 6.12 -23.12
N SER A 35 17.21 6.88 -23.28
CA SER A 35 17.03 7.67 -24.50
C SER A 35 17.99 8.84 -24.44
N GLY A 36 18.93 8.94 -25.39
CA GLY A 36 19.74 10.16 -25.57
C GLY A 36 18.90 11.40 -25.96
N TYR A 37 17.62 11.22 -26.29
CA TYR A 37 16.68 12.28 -26.65
C TYR A 37 15.61 12.45 -25.57
N ALA A 38 15.46 13.66 -25.01
CA ALA A 38 14.37 14.32 -24.26
C ALA A 38 13.29 13.54 -23.44
N ARG A 39 13.24 12.21 -23.43
CA ARG A 39 12.17 11.36 -22.89
C ARG A 39 12.63 10.48 -21.72
N GLY A 40 13.86 10.61 -21.27
CA GLY A 40 14.36 9.95 -20.07
C GLY A 40 14.59 8.44 -20.23
N LYS A 41 14.35 7.69 -19.14
CA LYS A 41 14.58 6.24 -19.03
C LYS A 41 13.29 5.48 -19.32
N TYR A 42 13.38 4.34 -20.00
CA TYR A 42 12.22 3.50 -20.32
C TYR A 42 12.56 2.01 -20.26
N LEU A 43 11.58 1.17 -19.97
CA LEU A 43 11.69 -0.28 -19.96
C LEU A 43 11.45 -0.84 -21.36
N VAL A 44 12.28 -1.78 -21.77
CA VAL A 44 12.20 -2.47 -23.06
C VAL A 44 12.22 -3.98 -22.84
N ALA A 45 11.29 -4.67 -23.49
CA ALA A 45 11.24 -6.12 -23.54
C ALA A 45 12.47 -6.68 -24.28
N GLN A 46 13.11 -7.70 -23.71
CA GLN A 46 14.23 -8.42 -24.32
C GLN A 46 13.76 -9.66 -25.10
N SER A 47 12.50 -10.07 -24.92
CA SER A 47 11.84 -11.16 -25.63
C SER A 47 10.33 -10.92 -25.69
N SER A 48 9.59 -11.78 -26.38
CA SER A 48 8.12 -11.79 -26.34
C SER A 48 7.61 -12.10 -24.93
N PHE A 49 6.40 -11.62 -24.66
CA PHE A 49 5.57 -11.94 -23.50
C PHE A 49 4.24 -12.45 -23.99
N ASP A 50 3.72 -13.46 -23.32
CA ASP A 50 2.38 -13.99 -23.56
C ASP A 50 1.38 -13.37 -22.57
N GLU A 51 0.08 -13.49 -22.86
CA GLU A 51 -0.96 -13.03 -21.94
C GLU A 51 -0.86 -13.78 -20.60
N GLY A 52 -0.83 -13.01 -19.50
CA GLY A 52 -0.67 -13.55 -18.14
C GLY A 52 0.77 -13.57 -17.64
N ASP A 53 1.76 -13.24 -18.48
CA ASP A 53 3.15 -13.20 -18.04
C ASP A 53 3.43 -12.09 -17.01
N LEU A 54 4.22 -12.43 -15.99
CA LEU A 54 4.77 -11.45 -15.06
C LEU A 54 5.98 -10.74 -15.70
N VAL A 55 5.77 -9.49 -16.13
CA VAL A 55 6.81 -8.65 -16.77
C VAL A 55 7.84 -8.14 -15.76
N LEU A 56 7.36 -7.65 -14.62
CA LEU A 56 8.17 -7.03 -13.57
C LEU A 56 7.45 -7.16 -12.23
N SER A 57 8.20 -7.38 -11.16
CA SER A 57 7.70 -7.31 -9.79
C SER A 57 8.63 -6.46 -8.94
N GLU A 58 8.07 -5.57 -8.15
CA GLU A 58 8.82 -4.70 -7.27
C GLU A 58 8.16 -4.61 -5.90
N ARG A 59 9.00 -4.53 -4.86
CA ARG A 59 8.55 -4.24 -3.51
C ARG A 59 8.39 -2.73 -3.35
N LYS A 60 7.21 -2.29 -2.92
CA LYS A 60 6.91 -0.87 -2.65
C LYS A 60 7.98 -0.26 -1.74
N CYS A 61 8.55 0.88 -2.16
CA CYS A 61 9.52 1.63 -1.34
C CYS A 61 8.84 2.32 -0.15
N ILE A 62 7.71 2.99 -0.41
CA ILE A 62 6.90 3.66 0.60
C ILE A 62 5.43 3.34 0.31
N THR A 63 4.66 3.13 1.37
CA THR A 63 3.19 3.06 1.30
C THR A 63 2.63 4.13 2.22
N ALA A 64 1.67 4.90 1.70
CA ALA A 64 0.84 5.82 2.48
C ALA A 64 -0.62 5.62 2.07
N GLN A 65 -1.52 5.74 3.04
CA GLN A 65 -2.97 5.68 2.78
C GLN A 65 -3.46 7.03 2.26
N SER A 66 -4.49 6.99 1.41
CA SER A 66 -5.11 8.22 0.92
C SER A 66 -5.84 8.92 2.05
N LEU A 67 -5.84 10.25 2.06
CA LEU A 67 -6.71 10.99 2.97
C LEU A 67 -8.20 10.73 2.68
N ASP A 68 -8.53 10.35 1.44
CA ASP A 68 -9.88 9.99 1.03
C ASP A 68 -10.34 8.66 1.63
N ASP A 69 -9.42 7.77 2.02
CA ASP A 69 -9.76 6.52 2.70
C ASP A 69 -10.57 6.81 3.97
N ARG A 70 -10.29 7.94 4.63
CA ARG A 70 -11.07 8.47 5.75
C ARG A 70 -12.48 8.90 5.33
N GLY A 71 -12.63 9.58 4.20
CA GLY A 71 -13.93 10.02 3.67
C GLY A 71 -14.80 8.85 3.20
N HIS A 72 -14.16 7.74 2.83
CA HIS A 72 -14.81 6.51 2.39
C HIS A 72 -14.93 5.46 3.50
N ALA A 73 -14.48 5.75 4.73
CA ALA A 73 -14.46 4.81 5.86
C ALA A 73 -13.80 3.46 5.51
N THR A 74 -12.81 3.48 4.62
CA THR A 74 -12.12 2.27 4.16
C THR A 74 -11.02 1.91 5.15
N SER A 75 -11.00 0.67 5.62
CA SER A 75 -9.93 0.17 6.50
C SER A 75 -8.98 -0.76 5.76
N VAL A 76 -7.71 -0.36 5.69
CA VAL A 76 -6.63 -1.13 5.05
C VAL A 76 -5.41 -1.17 5.96
N CYS A 77 -4.59 -2.21 5.79
CA CYS A 77 -3.33 -2.36 6.49
C CYS A 77 -2.34 -1.30 6.01
N GLY A 78 -1.75 -0.53 6.93
CA GLY A 78 -0.73 0.47 6.64
C GLY A 78 0.59 -0.12 6.13
N GLY A 79 0.83 -1.42 6.33
CA GLY A 79 2.01 -2.13 5.83
C GLY A 79 1.81 -2.73 4.44
N CYS A 80 0.83 -3.62 4.28
CA CYS A 80 0.64 -4.40 3.06
C CYS A 80 -0.49 -3.91 2.14
N SER A 81 -1.26 -2.88 2.56
CA SER A 81 -2.44 -2.37 1.85
C SER A 81 -3.60 -3.37 1.69
N ARG A 82 -3.57 -4.52 2.38
CA ARG A 82 -4.68 -5.47 2.40
C ARG A 82 -5.88 -4.84 3.11
N ALA A 83 -7.09 -5.08 2.62
CA ALA A 83 -8.33 -4.73 3.33
C ALA A 83 -8.36 -5.39 4.72
N LEU A 84 -8.68 -4.60 5.73
CA LEU A 84 -8.91 -5.07 7.11
C LEU A 84 -10.39 -5.31 7.38
N GLU A 85 -11.25 -4.86 6.47
CA GLU A 85 -12.68 -5.13 6.47
C GLU A 85 -12.94 -6.58 6.03
N THR A 86 -14.03 -7.15 6.54
CA THR A 86 -14.64 -8.35 5.98
C THR A 86 -15.19 -8.07 4.58
N ALA A 87 -15.44 -9.14 3.83
CA ALA A 87 -16.10 -9.02 2.52
C ALA A 87 -17.49 -8.35 2.65
N LEU A 88 -18.23 -8.66 3.72
CA LEU A 88 -19.54 -8.05 3.95
C LEU A 88 -19.44 -6.55 4.26
N GLU A 89 -18.55 -6.14 5.17
CA GLU A 89 -18.31 -4.73 5.47
C GLU A 89 -17.91 -3.94 4.21
N THR A 90 -17.07 -4.55 3.36
CA THR A 90 -16.71 -4.00 2.05
C THR A 90 -17.96 -3.81 1.17
N CYS A 91 -18.82 -4.82 1.03
CA CYS A 91 -20.06 -4.73 0.24
C CYS A 91 -21.01 -3.64 0.77
N VAL A 92 -21.19 -3.57 2.09
CA VAL A 92 -22.04 -2.54 2.74
C VAL A 92 -21.48 -1.15 2.48
N ARG A 93 -20.17 -0.94 2.65
CA ARG A 93 -19.49 0.34 2.39
C ARG A 93 -19.58 0.76 0.92
N VAL A 94 -19.35 -0.17 -0.01
CA VAL A 94 -19.49 0.08 -1.44
C VAL A 94 -20.92 0.51 -1.74
N ARG A 95 -21.93 -0.22 -1.26
CA ARG A 95 -23.35 0.13 -1.42
C ARG A 95 -23.68 1.53 -0.90
N ALA A 96 -23.20 1.88 0.30
CA ALA A 96 -23.40 3.21 0.88
C ALA A 96 -22.70 4.32 0.09
N SER A 97 -21.64 3.97 -0.65
CA SER A 97 -20.87 4.91 -1.47
C SER A 97 -21.40 5.05 -2.90
N LEU A 98 -22.17 4.08 -3.42
CA LEU A 98 -22.74 4.11 -4.78
C LEU A 98 -23.46 5.42 -5.13
N PRO A 99 -24.29 6.03 -4.27
CA PRO A 99 -24.93 7.32 -4.57
C PRO A 99 -23.93 8.45 -4.84
N LYS A 100 -22.74 8.40 -4.22
CA LYS A 100 -21.66 9.40 -4.41
C LYS A 100 -20.89 9.20 -5.71
N VAL A 101 -20.83 7.95 -6.21
CA VAL A 101 -20.13 7.57 -7.45
C VAL A 101 -20.98 7.82 -8.72
N ARG A 102 -22.29 8.07 -8.59
CA ARG A 102 -23.22 8.38 -9.70
C ARG A 102 -22.87 9.62 -10.55
N ARG A 103 -21.75 10.31 -10.31
CA ARG A 103 -21.24 11.41 -11.15
C ARG A 103 -20.16 11.00 -12.16
N THR A 104 -19.61 9.80 -12.06
CA THR A 104 -18.70 9.24 -13.08
C THR A 104 -19.41 8.12 -13.81
N ARG A 105 -19.36 8.15 -15.15
CA ARG A 105 -20.02 7.23 -16.09
C ARG A 105 -19.61 5.76 -15.88
N LEU A 106 -20.07 5.12 -14.82
CA LEU A 106 -20.15 3.67 -14.78
C LEU A 106 -21.35 3.29 -15.67
N PRO A 107 -21.17 2.46 -16.71
CA PRO A 107 -22.28 1.84 -17.40
C PRO A 107 -23.19 1.25 -16.33
N ALA A 108 -24.49 1.50 -16.42
CA ALA A 108 -25.47 1.09 -15.44
C ALA A 108 -25.22 -0.36 -15.02
N LEU A 109 -24.55 -0.54 -13.88
CA LEU A 109 -24.55 -1.79 -13.13
C LEU A 109 -26.02 -1.95 -12.75
N HIS A 110 -26.72 -2.71 -13.60
CA HIS A 110 -28.14 -2.98 -13.46
C HIS A 110 -28.38 -3.43 -12.02
N GLU A 111 -29.41 -2.91 -11.36
CA GLU A 111 -29.69 -3.24 -9.94
C GLU A 111 -29.73 -4.74 -9.69
N ALA A 112 -30.11 -5.54 -10.69
CA ALA A 112 -30.05 -7.01 -10.61
C ALA A 112 -28.62 -7.57 -10.48
N HIS A 113 -27.61 -6.99 -11.14
CA HIS A 113 -26.22 -7.44 -11.04
C HIS A 113 -25.63 -7.16 -9.66
N LEU A 114 -26.03 -6.03 -9.05
CA LEU A 114 -25.67 -5.72 -7.67
C LEU A 114 -26.43 -6.61 -6.68
N ALA A 115 -27.71 -6.89 -6.91
CA ALA A 115 -28.50 -7.82 -6.11
C ALA A 115 -27.92 -9.25 -6.17
N ASP A 116 -27.47 -9.71 -7.34
CA ASP A 116 -26.81 -11.00 -7.52
C ASP A 116 -25.47 -11.07 -6.79
N LEU A 117 -24.62 -10.04 -6.90
CA LEU A 117 -23.37 -9.96 -6.14
C LEU A 117 -23.63 -9.97 -4.62
N LEU A 118 -24.70 -9.31 -4.16
CA LEU A 118 -25.10 -9.30 -2.74
C LEU A 118 -25.69 -10.65 -2.30
N ALA A 119 -26.44 -11.33 -3.16
CA ALA A 119 -26.96 -12.68 -2.91
C ALA A 119 -25.83 -13.71 -2.89
N GLN A 120 -24.80 -13.54 -3.71
CA GLN A 120 -23.57 -14.34 -3.69
C GLN A 120 -22.69 -14.02 -2.46
N ALA A 121 -22.73 -12.78 -1.96
CA ALA A 121 -22.05 -12.37 -0.72
C ALA A 121 -22.78 -12.81 0.56
N ALA A 122 -24.02 -13.31 0.46
CA ALA A 122 -24.74 -13.97 1.55
C ALA A 122 -24.12 -15.34 1.81
N LEU A 123 -22.95 -15.35 2.43
CA LEU A 123 -22.22 -16.56 2.82
C LEU A 123 -23.07 -17.38 3.81
N PRO A 124 -23.37 -18.65 3.53
CA PRO A 124 -23.98 -19.54 4.52
C PRO A 124 -22.93 -19.88 5.58
N GLY A 125 -23.00 -19.21 6.73
CA GLY A 125 -22.11 -19.45 7.86
C GLY A 125 -21.85 -18.18 8.68
N PRO A 126 -21.26 -18.30 9.90
CA PRO A 126 -20.78 -17.12 10.60
C PRO A 126 -19.81 -16.37 9.69
N LEU A 127 -20.02 -15.06 9.57
CA LEU A 127 -19.14 -14.19 8.80
C LEU A 127 -17.70 -14.39 9.31
N PRO A 128 -16.69 -14.45 8.43
CA PRO A 128 -15.31 -14.43 8.87
C PRO A 128 -15.15 -13.21 9.78
N THR A 129 -14.77 -13.41 11.03
CA THR A 129 -14.34 -12.28 11.85
C THR A 129 -13.19 -11.62 11.09
N GLY A 130 -13.25 -10.29 10.95
CA GLY A 130 -12.14 -9.55 10.37
C GLY A 130 -10.83 -9.93 11.05
N PRO A 131 -9.69 -9.81 10.35
CA PRO A 131 -8.40 -10.08 10.97
C PRO A 131 -8.26 -9.23 12.24
N GLU A 132 -7.65 -9.78 13.28
CA GLU A 132 -7.31 -8.98 14.45
C GLU A 132 -6.46 -7.78 14.02
N VAL A 133 -6.93 -6.58 14.35
CA VAL A 133 -6.32 -5.34 13.89
C VAL A 133 -5.37 -4.82 14.95
N VAL A 134 -4.09 -4.75 14.59
CA VAL A 134 -3.05 -4.11 15.39
C VAL A 134 -3.03 -2.62 15.08
N ARG A 135 -3.10 -1.76 16.11
CA ARG A 135 -3.04 -0.31 15.95
C ARG A 135 -1.60 0.17 16.10
N CYS A 136 -1.26 1.33 15.55
CA CYS A 136 0.03 1.97 15.82
C CYS A 136 0.26 2.14 17.34
N ARG A 137 1.50 1.93 17.79
CA ARG A 137 1.91 2.14 19.20
C ARG A 137 1.68 3.56 19.73
N PHE A 138 1.52 4.55 18.84
CA PHE A 138 1.19 5.94 19.18
C PHE A 138 -0.28 6.30 18.93
N ALA A 139 -1.16 5.30 18.81
CA ALA A 139 -2.57 5.54 18.54
C ALA A 139 -3.26 6.34 19.65
N ASP A 140 -2.96 6.04 20.90
CA ASP A 140 -3.63 6.65 22.05
C ASP A 140 -2.95 7.94 22.52
N SER A 141 -1.62 8.04 22.35
CA SER A 141 -0.84 9.20 22.81
C SER A 141 -0.83 10.36 21.83
N ASN A 142 -0.75 10.09 20.53
CA ASN A 142 -0.57 11.13 19.50
C ASN A 142 -1.57 11.00 18.34
N GLY A 143 -2.64 10.23 18.53
CA GLY A 143 -3.77 10.15 17.60
C GLY A 143 -3.43 9.47 16.26
N CYS A 144 -2.35 8.68 16.19
CA CYS A 144 -2.03 7.94 14.98
C CYS A 144 -3.12 6.89 14.69
N ARG A 145 -3.72 6.94 13.50
CA ARG A 145 -4.83 6.04 13.13
C ARG A 145 -4.40 4.86 12.26
N ALA A 146 -3.10 4.67 12.06
CA ALA A 146 -2.62 3.55 11.27
C ALA A 146 -2.99 2.22 11.93
N GLN A 147 -3.46 1.29 11.10
CA GLN A 147 -3.91 -0.04 11.47
C GLN A 147 -3.16 -1.07 10.63
N PHE A 148 -2.95 -2.27 11.18
CA PHE A 148 -2.16 -3.33 10.58
C PHE A 148 -2.86 -4.67 10.77
N CYS A 149 -2.67 -5.59 9.83
CA CYS A 149 -3.25 -6.93 9.90
C CYS A 149 -2.48 -7.91 10.81
N SER A 150 -1.33 -7.48 11.34
CA SER A 150 -0.48 -8.26 12.25
C SER A 150 0.61 -7.38 12.85
N ASP A 151 1.21 -7.82 13.96
CA ASP A 151 2.40 -7.21 14.55
C ASP A 151 3.58 -7.20 13.58
N ALA A 152 3.73 -8.27 12.79
CA ALA A 152 4.77 -8.34 11.75
C ALA A 152 4.60 -7.22 10.71
N CYS A 153 3.37 -6.95 10.25
CA CYS A 153 3.09 -5.84 9.34
C CYS A 153 3.31 -4.48 10.00
N GLN A 154 2.97 -4.33 11.29
CA GLN A 154 3.22 -3.11 12.05
C GLN A 154 4.73 -2.83 12.17
N ALA A 155 5.52 -3.83 12.55
CA ALA A 155 6.96 -3.74 12.72
C ALA A 155 7.69 -3.51 11.38
N GLU A 156 7.34 -4.24 10.31
CA GLU A 156 7.92 -4.03 8.97
C GLU A 156 7.60 -2.62 8.45
N ALA A 157 6.36 -2.15 8.63
CA ALA A 157 5.97 -0.80 8.23
C ALA A 157 6.72 0.27 9.06
N TRP A 158 6.90 0.02 10.37
CA TRP A 158 7.63 0.91 11.26
C TRP A 158 9.05 1.15 10.77
N GLY A 159 9.81 0.08 10.52
CA GLY A 159 11.20 0.15 10.08
C GLY A 159 11.39 0.72 8.67
N ARG A 160 10.34 0.72 7.82
CA ARG A 160 10.43 1.25 6.46
C ARG A 160 10.05 2.71 6.33
N CYS A 161 8.81 3.03 6.66
CA CYS A 161 8.25 4.34 6.33
C CYS A 161 7.35 4.90 7.42
N HIS A 162 6.65 4.05 8.18
CA HIS A 162 5.70 4.51 9.18
C HIS A 162 6.40 5.27 10.32
N GLY A 163 7.56 4.82 10.80
CA GLY A 163 8.28 5.53 11.87
C GLY A 163 8.69 6.96 11.49
N VAL A 164 8.97 7.20 10.20
CA VAL A 164 9.35 8.52 9.68
C VAL A 164 8.15 9.45 9.57
N ILE A 165 6.99 8.94 9.14
CA ILE A 165 5.79 9.74 8.89
C ILE A 165 4.79 9.76 10.06
N CYS A 166 5.06 8.99 11.13
CA CYS A 166 4.15 8.87 12.25
C CYS A 166 4.03 10.24 12.95
N PRO A 167 2.82 10.79 13.13
CA PRO A 167 2.66 12.02 13.91
C PRO A 167 3.07 11.83 15.38
N GLY A 168 3.16 10.58 15.85
CA GLY A 168 3.65 10.27 17.19
C GLY A 168 5.16 10.37 17.37
N THR A 169 5.94 10.44 16.29
CA THR A 169 7.41 10.56 16.37
C THR A 169 7.90 12.00 16.31
N THR A 170 7.06 12.96 15.97
CA THR A 170 7.43 14.39 15.91
C THR A 170 7.66 15.03 17.29
N GLY A 171 7.41 14.28 18.37
CA GLY A 171 7.83 14.60 19.74
C GLY A 171 8.97 13.72 20.29
N PHE A 172 9.46 12.74 19.52
CA PHE A 172 10.48 11.78 19.96
C PHE A 172 11.89 12.39 19.78
N ARG A 173 12.30 13.26 20.71
CA ARG A 173 13.72 13.61 20.88
C ARG A 173 14.44 12.40 21.47
N GLY A 174 15.10 11.61 20.62
CA GLY A 174 16.36 10.87 20.82
C GLY A 174 16.67 10.02 22.07
N ASP A 175 15.95 10.14 23.19
CA ASP A 175 16.44 9.74 24.52
C ASP A 175 15.51 8.74 25.22
N ASP A 176 14.81 7.87 24.48
CA ASP A 176 13.99 6.81 25.07
C ASP A 176 14.71 5.44 24.97
N PRO A 177 15.12 4.81 26.09
CA PRO A 177 15.90 3.57 26.11
C PRO A 177 15.13 2.32 25.63
N ALA A 178 13.88 2.45 25.20
CA ALA A 178 13.04 1.37 24.69
C ALA A 178 13.04 1.25 23.15
N SER A 179 14.03 1.79 22.45
CA SER A 179 14.20 1.54 21.02
C SER A 179 14.81 0.14 20.81
N PRO A 180 14.10 -0.83 20.21
CA PRO A 180 14.76 -2.07 19.80
C PRO A 180 15.69 -1.76 18.63
N VAL A 181 16.93 -2.21 18.76
CA VAL A 181 17.95 -2.26 17.70
C VAL A 181 17.52 -3.27 16.63
#